data_AF-A0A964J0W3-F1
#
_entry.id   AF-A0A964J0W3-F1
#
_cell.length_a   1.000
_cell.length_b   1.000
_cell.length_c   1.000
_cell.angle_alpha   90.00
_cell.angle_beta   90.00
_cell.angle_gamma   90.00
#
_symmetry.space_group_name_H-M   'P 1'
#
loop_
_entity.id
_entity.type
_entity.pdbx_description
1 polymer ?
#
loop_
_entity_poly.entity_id
_entity_poly.type
_entity_poly.pdbx_seq_one_letter_code
_entity_poly.pdbx_strand_id
1 'polypeptide(L)'
;MAAQARALRVRLTTLGTEDAAVFEQACVAMYKGSGTPAQRDFALGEALLRSAEVPLRIGEAAADVAELAALAAVEGTPHLRPDATAAAALAEAAVCAATHLVKINLATVSGDSHSKRAAHLSAAASAARVRALGAPG
;
A
#
# COMPACT_ATOMS: atom_id res chain seq x y z
N MET A 1 -2.92 -20.42 -5.66
CA MET A 1 -1.89 -19.56 -4.99
C MET A 1 -0.83 -19.02 -5.95
N ALA A 2 -0.07 -19.86 -6.66
CA ALA A 2 1.03 -19.38 -7.51
C ALA A 2 0.63 -18.38 -8.63
N ALA A 3 -0.52 -18.57 -9.28
CA ALA A 3 -1.02 -17.64 -10.29
C ALA A 3 -1.39 -16.27 -9.68
N GLN A 4 -2.05 -16.27 -8.52
CA GLN A 4 -2.41 -15.05 -7.79
C GLN A 4 -1.16 -14.28 -7.32
N ALA A 5 -0.15 -14.98 -6.78
CA ALA A 5 1.13 -14.37 -6.40
C ALA A 5 1.81 -13.70 -7.60
N ARG A 6 1.80 -14.33 -8.78
CA ARG A 6 2.36 -13.73 -10.01
C ARG A 6 1.58 -12.48 -10.44
N ALA A 7 0.25 -12.52 -10.39
CA ALA A 7 -0.59 -11.38 -10.71
C ALA A 7 -0.33 -10.19 -9.75
N LEU A 8 -0.27 -10.47 -8.45
CA LEU A 8 0.05 -9.46 -7.42
C LEU A 8 1.44 -8.86 -7.62
N ARG A 9 2.44 -9.68 -7.95
CA ARG A 9 3.79 -9.19 -8.28
C ARG A 9 3.77 -8.21 -9.45
N VAL A 10 3.13 -8.57 -10.56
CA VAL A 10 3.02 -7.69 -11.74
C VAL A 10 2.29 -6.38 -11.39
N ARG A 11 1.19 -6.48 -10.63
CA ARG A 11 0.43 -5.32 -10.16
C ARG A 11 1.29 -4.40 -9.29
N LEU A 12 1.98 -4.95 -8.29
CA LEU A 12 2.83 -4.17 -7.37
C LEU A 12 4.00 -3.50 -8.08
N THR A 13 4.65 -4.17 -9.05
CA THR A 13 5.71 -3.55 -9.86
C THR A 13 5.18 -2.38 -10.71
N THR A 14 3.99 -2.55 -11.28
CA THR A 14 3.33 -1.48 -12.06
C THR A 14 2.97 -0.30 -11.16
N LEU A 15 2.35 -0.57 -10.01
CA LEU A 15 1.97 0.45 -9.03
C LEU A 15 3.18 1.21 -8.49
N GLY A 16 4.31 0.54 -8.24
CA GLY A 16 5.54 1.22 -7.80
C GLY A 16 6.08 2.22 -8.84
N THR A 17 5.90 1.91 -10.13
CA THR A 17 6.27 2.84 -11.21
C THR A 17 5.28 4.01 -11.29
N GLU A 18 3.98 3.72 -11.14
CA GLU A 18 2.91 4.72 -11.12
C GLU A 18 3.07 5.70 -9.95
N ASP A 19 3.42 5.20 -8.75
CA ASP A 19 3.59 5.99 -7.53
C ASP A 19 4.70 7.04 -7.69
N ALA A 20 5.85 6.62 -8.23
CA ALA A 20 6.96 7.52 -8.51
C ALA A 20 6.56 8.64 -9.49
N ALA A 21 5.82 8.31 -10.55
CA ALA A 21 5.38 9.28 -11.55
C ALA A 21 4.34 10.27 -11.00
N VAL A 22 3.39 9.80 -10.18
CA VAL A 22 2.37 10.68 -9.57
C VAL A 22 3.00 11.59 -8.52
N PHE A 23 3.94 11.08 -7.72
CA PHE A 23 4.68 11.89 -6.75
C PHE A 23 5.47 13.01 -7.42
N GLU A 24 6.17 12.71 -8.53
CA GLU A 24 6.89 13.73 -9.30
C GLU A 24 5.95 14.86 -9.79
N GLN A 25 4.75 14.51 -10.26
CA GLN A 25 3.73 15.48 -10.66
C GLN A 25 3.25 16.35 -9.49
N ALA A 26 3.08 15.75 -8.30
CA ALA A 26 2.72 16.48 -7.09
C ALA A 26 3.82 17.48 -6.69
N CYS A 27 5.10 17.09 -6.77
CA CYS A 27 6.22 18.01 -6.56
C CYS A 27 6.20 19.16 -7.57
N VAL A 28 5.95 18.89 -8.85
CA VAL A 28 5.84 19.93 -9.88
C VAL A 28 4.71 20.91 -9.57
N ALA A 29 3.54 20.43 -9.17
CA ALA A 29 2.41 21.27 -8.79
C ALA A 29 2.75 22.16 -7.57
N MET A 30 3.46 21.59 -6.59
CA MET A 30 3.87 22.30 -5.37
C MET A 30 4.89 23.42 -5.65
N TYR A 31 5.87 23.17 -6.52
CA TYR A 31 6.97 24.12 -6.76
C TYR A 31 6.76 25.05 -7.96
N LYS A 32 5.95 24.66 -8.95
CA LYS A 32 5.77 25.40 -10.22
C LYS A 32 4.33 25.84 -10.47
N GLY A 33 3.44 25.72 -9.47
CA GLY A 33 2.04 26.14 -9.59
C GLY A 33 1.91 27.62 -9.98
N SER A 34 1.19 27.89 -11.08
CA SER A 34 0.87 29.23 -11.55
C SER A 34 -0.60 29.57 -11.27
N GLY A 35 -0.93 30.85 -11.14
CA GLY A 35 -2.30 31.34 -10.90
C GLY A 35 -2.45 32.04 -9.56
N THR A 36 -3.69 32.36 -9.19
CA THR A 36 -4.00 32.97 -7.88
C THR A 36 -3.72 31.99 -6.73
N PRO A 37 -3.56 32.45 -5.48
CA PRO A 37 -3.39 31.56 -4.32
C PRO A 37 -4.45 30.45 -4.27
N ALA A 38 -5.73 30.80 -4.44
CA ALA A 38 -6.82 29.83 -4.43
C ALA A 38 -6.72 28.77 -5.55
N GLN A 39 -6.27 29.15 -6.75
CA GLN A 39 -6.07 28.20 -7.86
C GLN A 39 -4.91 27.23 -7.58
N ARG A 40 -3.83 27.72 -6.96
CA ARG A 40 -2.70 26.88 -6.57
C ARG A 40 -3.08 25.90 -5.45
N ASP A 41 -3.81 26.37 -4.44
CA ASP A 41 -4.26 25.53 -3.33
C ASP A 41 -5.20 24.41 -3.80
N PHE A 42 -6.13 24.73 -4.71
CA PHE A 42 -7.02 23.73 -5.32
C PHE A 42 -6.22 22.70 -6.14
N ALA A 43 -5.29 23.14 -6.99
CA ALA A 43 -4.48 22.25 -7.80
C ALA A 43 -3.56 21.35 -6.95
N LEU A 44 -3.02 21.88 -5.85
CA LEU A 44 -2.23 21.11 -4.89
C LEU A 44 -3.08 20.07 -4.17
N GLY A 45 -4.30 20.42 -3.74
CA GLY A 45 -5.24 19.47 -3.12
C GLY A 45 -5.56 18.29 -4.04
N GLU A 46 -5.86 18.56 -5.31
CA GLU A 46 -6.12 17.52 -6.32
C GLU A 46 -4.87 16.65 -6.60
N ALA A 47 -3.68 17.25 -6.58
CA ALA A 47 -2.43 16.50 -6.75
C ALA A 47 -2.15 15.59 -5.55
N LEU A 48 -2.37 16.07 -4.32
CA LEU A 48 -2.20 15.30 -3.09
C LEU A 48 -3.22 14.16 -3.00
N LEU A 49 -4.48 14.40 -3.38
CA LEU A 49 -5.51 13.36 -3.43
C LEU A 49 -5.10 12.23 -4.39
N ARG A 50 -4.70 12.58 -5.62
CA ARG A 50 -4.19 11.59 -6.59
C ARG A 50 -2.94 10.87 -6.10
N SER A 51 -2.04 11.59 -5.42
CA SER A 51 -0.83 11.01 -4.84
C SER A 51 -1.11 10.08 -3.67
N ALA A 52 -2.30 10.12 -3.04
CA ALA A 52 -2.69 9.18 -2.00
C ALA A 52 -3.36 7.91 -2.56
N GLU A 53 -3.95 7.99 -3.75
CA GLU A 53 -4.64 6.86 -4.39
C GLU A 53 -3.69 5.70 -4.73
N VAL A 54 -2.50 6.01 -5.27
CA VAL A 54 -1.54 4.97 -5.66
C VAL A 54 -0.96 4.24 -4.43
N PRO A 55 -0.50 4.93 -3.36
CA PRO A 55 -0.16 4.27 -2.11
C PRO A 55 -1.29 3.41 -1.55
N LEU A 56 -2.55 3.87 -1.59
CA LEU A 56 -3.66 3.04 -1.12
C LEU A 56 -3.77 1.73 -1.92
N ARG A 57 -3.69 1.80 -3.26
CA ARG A 57 -3.70 0.62 -4.14
C ARG A 57 -2.50 -0.31 -3.91
N ILE A 58 -1.33 0.23 -3.53
CA ILE A 58 -0.17 -0.57 -3.11
C ILE A 58 -0.50 -1.29 -1.80
N GLY A 59 -1.06 -0.59 -0.82
CA GLY A 59 -1.48 -1.17 0.46
C GLY A 59 -2.50 -2.29 0.28
N GLU A 60 -3.46 -2.15 -0.63
CA GLU A 60 -4.42 -3.21 -0.97
C GLU A 60 -3.73 -4.45 -1.53
N ALA A 61 -2.91 -4.28 -2.56
CA ALA A 61 -2.22 -5.40 -3.18
C ALA A 61 -1.21 -6.07 -2.23
N ALA A 62 -0.54 -5.29 -1.36
CA ALA A 62 0.34 -5.83 -0.34
C ALA A 62 -0.43 -6.58 0.76
N ALA A 63 -1.62 -6.11 1.16
CA ALA A 63 -2.47 -6.86 2.09
C ALA A 63 -2.90 -8.22 1.49
N ASP A 64 -3.23 -8.27 0.20
CA ASP A 64 -3.52 -9.52 -0.50
C ASP A 64 -2.30 -10.47 -0.51
N VAL A 65 -1.08 -9.94 -0.65
CA VAL A 65 0.15 -10.74 -0.54
C VAL A 65 0.33 -11.27 0.89
N ALA A 66 0.10 -10.46 1.92
CA ALA A 66 0.19 -10.88 3.31
C ALA A 66 -0.79 -12.03 3.62
N GLU A 67 -2.02 -11.95 3.11
CA GLU A 67 -3.03 -12.99 3.25
C GLU A 67 -2.62 -14.28 2.53
N LEU A 68 -2.15 -14.16 1.28
CA LEU A 68 -1.71 -15.31 0.51
C LEU A 68 -0.49 -15.99 1.13
N ALA A 69 0.42 -15.21 1.72
CA ALA A 69 1.58 -15.70 2.44
C ALA A 69 1.19 -16.41 3.75
N ALA A 70 0.21 -15.89 4.49
CA ALA A 70 -0.34 -16.57 5.66
C ALA A 70 -0.97 -17.92 5.29
N LEU A 71 -1.76 -17.97 4.22
CA LEU A 71 -2.30 -19.22 3.70
C LEU A 71 -1.19 -20.20 3.33
N ALA A 72 -0.11 -19.72 2.72
CA ALA A 72 1.02 -20.56 2.30
C ALA A 72 1.80 -21.12 3.50
N ALA A 73 1.91 -20.35 4.58
CA ALA A 73 2.56 -20.80 5.80
C ALA A 73 1.76 -21.90 6.52
N VAL A 74 0.42 -21.82 6.48
CA VAL A 74 -0.49 -22.75 7.15
C VAL A 74 -0.71 -24.02 6.33
N GLU A 75 -1.02 -23.88 5.04
CA GLU A 75 -1.46 -25.00 4.19
C GLU A 75 -0.38 -25.50 3.22
N GLY A 76 0.67 -24.72 3.02
CA GLY A 76 1.74 -25.03 2.07
C GLY A 76 2.71 -26.10 2.58
N THR A 77 3.69 -26.42 1.74
CA THR A 77 4.68 -27.43 2.10
C THR A 77 5.56 -26.94 3.25
N PRO A 78 5.79 -27.74 4.33
CA PRO A 78 6.50 -27.28 5.52
C PRO A 78 7.86 -26.63 5.28
N HIS A 79 8.60 -27.08 4.25
CA HIS A 79 9.91 -26.52 3.89
C HIS A 79 9.86 -25.10 3.32
N LEU A 80 8.71 -24.63 2.83
CA LEU A 80 8.51 -23.27 2.32
C LEU A 80 7.91 -22.32 3.36
N ARG A 81 7.60 -22.82 4.56
CA ARG A 81 7.02 -22.02 5.64
C ARG A 81 7.89 -20.82 6.04
N PRO A 82 9.23 -20.94 6.18
CA PRO A 82 10.07 -19.78 6.50
C PRO A 82 9.94 -18.66 5.46
N ASP A 83 9.91 -19.02 4.17
CA ASP A 83 9.76 -18.07 3.07
C ASP A 83 8.37 -17.42 3.07
N ALA A 84 7.32 -18.21 3.32
CA ALA A 84 5.94 -17.71 3.43
C ALA A 84 5.80 -16.73 4.60
N THR A 85 6.39 -17.04 5.76
CA THR A 85 6.39 -16.15 6.93
C THR A 85 7.17 -14.87 6.67
N ALA A 86 8.32 -14.95 6.01
CA ALA A 86 9.09 -13.77 5.60
C ALA A 86 8.29 -12.89 4.63
N ALA A 87 7.62 -13.50 3.64
CA ALA A 87 6.76 -12.78 2.70
C ALA A 87 5.61 -12.06 3.40
N ALA A 88 4.97 -12.67 4.41
CA ALA A 88 3.91 -12.02 5.17
C ALA A 88 4.40 -10.79 5.95
N ALA A 89 5.61 -10.85 6.53
CA ALA A 89 6.21 -9.73 7.25
C ALA A 89 6.59 -8.57 6.33
N LEU A 90 7.20 -8.86 5.18
CA LEU A 90 7.53 -7.84 4.17
C LEU A 90 6.28 -7.18 3.60
N ALA A 91 5.22 -7.97 3.39
CA ALA A 91 3.95 -7.47 2.91
C ALA A 91 3.27 -6.54 3.93
N GLU A 92 3.23 -6.90 5.22
CA GLU A 92 2.73 -6.00 6.28
C GLU A 92 3.53 -4.69 6.31
N ALA A 93 4.86 -4.76 6.25
CA ALA A 93 5.70 -3.57 6.24
C ALA A 93 5.37 -2.63 5.06
N ALA A 94 5.12 -3.19 3.86
CA ALA A 94 4.69 -2.42 2.69
C ALA A 94 3.31 -1.75 2.92
N VAL A 95 2.35 -2.45 3.55
CA VAL A 95 1.05 -1.87 3.90
C VAL A 95 1.20 -0.73 4.92
N CYS A 96 2.05 -0.89 5.93
CA CYS A 96 2.31 0.16 6.92
C CYS A 96 2.95 1.40 6.29
N ALA A 97 3.93 1.21 5.40
CA ALA A 97 4.55 2.30 4.66
C ALA A 97 3.54 3.03 3.77
N ALA A 98 2.75 2.30 2.98
CA ALA A 98 1.69 2.85 2.15
C ALA A 98 0.65 3.63 2.98
N THR A 99 0.23 3.08 4.12
CA THR A 99 -0.70 3.74 5.05
C THR A 99 -0.15 5.06 5.58
N HIS A 100 1.15 5.13 5.85
CA HIS A 100 1.79 6.36 6.28
C HIS A 100 1.79 7.42 5.16
N LEU A 101 2.08 7.02 3.92
CA LEU A 101 2.06 7.91 2.76
C LEU A 101 0.66 8.46 2.47
N VAL A 102 -0.39 7.62 2.54
CA VAL A 102 -1.79 8.07 2.43
C VAL A 102 -2.09 9.15 3.47
N LYS A 103 -1.72 8.92 4.74
CA LYS A 103 -1.97 9.87 5.83
C LYS A 103 -1.23 11.19 5.64
N ILE A 104 0.03 11.16 5.18
CA ILE A 104 0.81 12.38 4.92
C ILE A 104 0.16 13.19 3.81
N ASN A 105 -0.17 12.56 2.68
CA ASN A 105 -0.74 13.25 1.54
C ASN A 105 -2.11 13.86 1.84
N LEU A 106 -2.89 13.23 2.73
CA LEU A 106 -4.26 13.65 3.05
C LEU A 106 -4.39 14.37 4.39
N ALA A 107 -3.28 14.71 5.06
CA ALA A 107 -3.29 15.34 6.39
C ALA A 107 -4.11 16.64 6.46
N THR A 108 -4.26 17.34 5.33
CA THR A 108 -4.99 18.60 5.20
C THR A 108 -6.39 18.43 4.59
N VAL A 109 -6.76 17.21 4.17
CA VAL A 109 -8.04 16.90 3.51
C VAL A 109 -9.04 16.38 4.55
N SER A 110 -10.11 17.13 4.79
CA SER A 110 -11.13 16.77 5.79
C SER A 110 -12.03 15.63 5.32
N GLY A 111 -12.39 14.71 6.23
CA GLY A 111 -13.39 13.65 5.98
C GLY A 111 -12.88 12.42 5.20
N ASP A 112 -11.56 12.24 5.11
CA ASP A 112 -10.95 11.28 4.22
C ASP A 112 -11.25 9.80 4.56
N SER A 113 -11.84 9.09 3.59
CA SER A 113 -12.12 7.65 3.65
C SER A 113 -10.89 6.78 3.34
N HIS A 114 -9.90 7.30 2.61
CA HIS A 114 -8.69 6.57 2.23
C HIS A 114 -7.85 6.25 3.47
N SER A 115 -7.69 7.20 4.40
CA SER A 115 -6.96 7.00 5.66
C SER A 115 -7.59 5.91 6.54
N LYS A 116 -8.93 5.85 6.61
CA LYS A 116 -9.65 4.78 7.32
C LYS A 116 -9.42 3.43 6.66
N ARG A 117 -9.55 3.37 5.33
CA ARG A 117 -9.32 2.15 4.55
C ARG A 117 -7.88 1.66 4.69
N ALA A 118 -6.90 2.54 4.61
CA ALA A 118 -5.49 2.21 4.83
C ALA A 118 -5.22 1.65 6.23
N ALA A 119 -5.85 2.24 7.28
CA ALA A 119 -5.75 1.69 8.63
C ALA A 119 -6.34 0.28 8.74
N HIS A 120 -7.49 0.02 8.10
CA HIS A 120 -8.07 -1.32 8.03
C HIS A 120 -7.15 -2.33 7.33
N LEU A 121 -6.54 -1.94 6.20
CA LEU A 121 -5.57 -2.77 5.49
C LEU A 121 -4.36 -3.10 6.36
N SER A 122 -3.81 -2.11 7.09
CA SER A 122 -2.69 -2.32 8.00
C SER A 122 -3.04 -3.30 9.12
N ALA A 123 -4.23 -3.21 9.70
CA ALA A 123 -4.68 -4.16 10.72
C ALA A 123 -4.85 -5.59 10.15
N ALA A 124 -5.44 -5.70 8.96
CA ALA A 124 -5.61 -7.00 8.28
C ALA A 124 -4.27 -7.66 7.94
N ALA A 125 -3.32 -6.91 7.41
CA ALA A 125 -1.98 -7.41 7.09
C ALA A 125 -1.22 -7.84 8.36
N SER A 126 -1.38 -7.11 9.46
CA SER A 126 -0.80 -7.49 10.75
C SER A 126 -1.37 -8.82 11.26
N ALA A 127 -2.69 -8.98 11.17
CA ALA A 127 -3.34 -10.24 11.52
C ALA A 127 -2.86 -11.40 10.63
N ALA A 128 -2.68 -11.18 9.33
CA ALA A 128 -2.14 -12.17 8.40
C ALA A 128 -0.71 -12.59 8.77
N ARG A 129 0.18 -11.63 9.06
CA ARG A 129 1.54 -11.94 9.54
C ARG A 129 1.51 -12.76 10.83
N VAL A 130 0.65 -12.42 11.79
CA VAL A 130 0.52 -13.19 13.05
C VAL A 130 0.10 -14.63 12.77
N ARG A 131 -0.86 -14.87 11.85
CA ARG A 131 -1.23 -16.23 11.45
C ARG A 131 -0.08 -16.99 10.78
N ALA A 132 0.68 -16.33 9.91
CA ALA A 132 1.84 -16.94 9.26
C ALA A 132 2.91 -17.40 10.27
N LEU A 133 3.19 -16.56 11.28
CA LEU A 133 4.15 -16.87 12.35
C LEU A 133 3.65 -17.96 13.31
N GLY A 134 2.32 -18.06 13.50
CA GLY A 134 1.69 -19.05 14.37
C GLY A 134 1.41 -20.40 13.69
N ALA A 135 1.79 -20.58 12.42
CA ALA A 135 1.54 -21.82 11.70
C ALA A 135 2.29 -23.00 12.37
N PRO A 136 1.63 -24.16 12.59
CA PRO A 136 2.22 -25.29 13.28
C PRO A 136 3.44 -25.85 12.54
N GLY A 137 4.44 -26.29 13.32
CA GLY A 137 5.69 -26.93 12.86
C GLY A 137 5.46 -28.15 12.00
#